data_AF-A0A1T2XMF0-F1
#
_entry.id   AF-A0A1T2XMF0-F1
#
_cell.length_a   1.000
_cell.length_b   1.000
_cell.length_c   1.000
_cell.angle_alpha   90.00
_cell.angle_beta   90.00
_cell.angle_gamma   90.00
#
_symmetry.space_group_name_H-M   'P 1'
#
loop_
_entity.id
_entity.type
_entity.pdbx_description
1 polymer ?
#
loop_
_entity_poly.entity_id
_entity_poly.type
_entity_poly.pdbx_seq_one_letter_code
_entity_poly.pdbx_strand_id
1 'polypeptide(L)'
;MHWNGAIVVERTVRRLASEAAAHFKKTAAALVEMREMFPFPQGGQPDEPTAANRAVELLRAAREAEEQGIQVLEGLLDFMKAYWSEQWVN
;
A
#
# COMPACT_ATOMS: atom_id res chain seq x y z
N MET A 1 -21.62 4.82 18.92
CA MET A 1 -21.19 5.67 17.78
C MET A 1 -21.70 5.01 16.50
N HIS A 2 -22.52 5.68 15.69
CA HIS A 2 -23.14 5.08 14.49
C HIS A 2 -22.35 5.52 13.25
N TRP A 3 -21.61 4.60 12.63
CA TRP A 3 -20.72 4.82 11.48
C TRP A 3 -21.53 4.61 10.20
N ASN A 4 -22.16 5.67 9.68
CA ASN A 4 -23.14 5.60 8.58
C ASN A 4 -22.73 6.35 7.30
N GLY A 5 -21.52 6.89 7.23
CA GLY A 5 -20.94 7.53 6.05
C GLY A 5 -21.43 8.95 5.77
N ALA A 6 -22.36 9.50 6.57
CA ALA A 6 -22.90 10.84 6.36
C ALA A 6 -21.92 11.94 6.78
N ILE A 7 -21.05 11.64 7.75
CA ILE A 7 -20.11 12.59 8.36
C ILE A 7 -18.88 12.74 7.44
N VAL A 8 -18.49 13.99 7.15
CA VAL A 8 -17.35 14.34 6.27
C VAL A 8 -16.08 13.57 6.66
N VAL A 9 -15.83 13.44 7.96
CA VAL A 9 -14.70 12.70 8.53
C VAL A 9 -14.70 11.24 8.08
N GLU A 10 -15.85 10.57 8.16
CA GLU A 10 -15.96 9.16 7.78
C GLU A 10 -15.69 8.96 6.29
N ARG A 11 -16.19 9.86 5.44
CA ARG A 11 -15.92 9.83 3.98
C ARG A 11 -14.44 10.01 3.69
N THR A 12 -13.78 10.95 4.36
CA THR A 12 -12.34 11.19 4.19
C THR A 12 -11.51 9.99 4.66
N VAL A 13 -11.82 9.42 5.82
CA VAL A 13 -11.15 8.21 6.33
C VAL A 13 -11.33 7.04 5.38
N ARG A 14 -12.57 6.75 4.93
CA ARG A 14 -12.84 5.66 3.98
C ARG A 14 -12.09 5.85 2.66
N ARG A 15 -12.05 7.07 2.13
CA ARG A 15 -11.33 7.38 0.89
C ARG A 15 -9.83 7.11 1.04
N LEU A 16 -9.18 7.68 2.05
CA LEU A 16 -7.74 7.53 2.27
C LEU A 16 -7.36 6.06 2.57
N ALA A 17 -8.15 5.37 3.39
CA ALA A 17 -7.93 3.95 3.66
C ALA A 17 -8.07 3.09 2.39
N SER A 18 -9.07 3.37 1.55
CA SER A 18 -9.25 2.67 0.27
C SER A 18 -8.12 2.95 -0.71
N GLU A 19 -7.60 4.17 -0.73
CA GLU A 19 -6.48 4.58 -1.57
C GLU A 19 -5.18 3.87 -1.14
N ALA A 20 -4.86 3.88 0.15
CA ALA A 20 -3.73 3.11 0.70
C ALA A 20 -3.86 1.61 0.40
N ALA A 21 -5.05 1.03 0.58
CA ALA A 21 -5.30 -0.37 0.27
C ALA A 21 -5.05 -0.70 -1.22
N ALA A 22 -5.38 0.21 -2.13
CA ALA A 22 -5.11 0.03 -3.56
C ALA A 22 -3.61 0.00 -3.85
N HIS A 23 -2.80 0.79 -3.15
CA HIS A 23 -1.34 0.75 -3.24
C HIS A 23 -0.77 -0.57 -2.71
N PHE A 24 -1.17 -1.01 -1.51
CA PHE A 24 -0.72 -2.30 -0.98
C PHE A 24 -1.17 -3.50 -1.81
N LYS A 25 -2.33 -3.42 -2.50
CA LYS A 25 -2.74 -4.43 -3.46
C LYS A 25 -1.75 -4.54 -4.63
N LYS A 26 -1.20 -3.43 -5.12
CA LYS A 26 -0.16 -3.43 -6.16
C LYS A 26 1.15 -3.99 -5.64
N THR A 27 1.57 -3.62 -4.42
CA THR A 27 2.73 -4.20 -3.74
C THR A 27 2.61 -5.72 -3.65
N ALA A 28 1.48 -6.22 -3.15
CA ALA A 28 1.23 -7.64 -3.02
C ALA A 28 1.24 -8.35 -4.38
N ALA A 29 0.64 -7.76 -5.42
CA ALA A 29 0.64 -8.34 -6.76
C ALA A 29 2.07 -8.50 -7.33
N ALA A 30 2.92 -7.48 -7.20
CA ALA A 30 4.30 -7.54 -7.66
C ALA A 30 5.12 -8.61 -6.90
N LEU A 31 4.91 -8.73 -5.59
CA LEU A 31 5.60 -9.75 -4.77
C LEU A 31 5.10 -11.17 -5.06
N VAL A 32 3.81 -11.34 -5.36
CA VAL A 32 3.25 -12.63 -5.81
C VAL A 32 3.87 -13.05 -7.13
N GLU A 33 3.94 -12.14 -8.10
CA GLU A 33 4.58 -12.42 -9.39
C GLU A 33 6.07 -12.77 -9.21
N MET A 34 6.78 -12.03 -8.37
CA MET A 34 8.19 -12.33 -8.06
C MET A 34 8.34 -13.74 -7.47
N ARG A 35 7.49 -14.12 -6.52
CA ARG A 35 7.50 -15.46 -5.92
C ARG A 35 7.26 -16.55 -6.97
N GLU A 36 6.38 -16.30 -7.93
CA GLU A 36 6.06 -17.26 -9.00
C GLU A 36 7.22 -17.49 -9.98
N MET A 37 8.16 -16.56 -10.08
CA MET A 37 9.39 -16.74 -10.88
C MET A 37 10.35 -17.78 -10.28
N PHE A 38 10.24 -18.09 -8.99
CA PHE A 38 11.17 -18.95 -8.27
C PHE A 38 10.41 -20.09 -7.53
N PRO A 39 9.68 -20.96 -8.24
CA PRO A 39 8.81 -21.96 -7.63
C PRO A 39 9.59 -23.14 -7.03
N PHE A 40 9.19 -23.60 -5.85
CA PHE A 40 9.76 -24.82 -5.26
C PHE A 40 9.33 -26.08 -6.05
N PRO A 41 10.20 -27.10 -6.23
CA PRO A 41 11.59 -27.21 -5.76
C PRO A 41 12.63 -26.66 -6.75
N GLN A 42 12.24 -26.31 -7.97
CA GLN A 42 13.16 -25.99 -9.06
C GLN A 42 13.67 -24.54 -9.07
N GLY A 43 13.18 -23.70 -8.14
CA GLY A 43 13.78 -22.43 -7.69
C GLY A 43 13.96 -21.33 -8.74
N GLY A 44 13.67 -21.60 -10.02
CA GLY A 44 14.12 -20.76 -11.13
C GLY A 44 15.65 -20.71 -11.27
N GLN A 45 16.14 -19.85 -12.15
CA GLN A 45 17.57 -19.52 -12.24
C GLN A 45 17.77 -18.04 -11.88
N PRO A 46 17.92 -17.69 -10.58
CA PRO A 46 18.07 -16.30 -10.15
C PRO A 46 19.32 -15.62 -10.70
N ASP A 47 20.34 -16.39 -11.06
CA ASP A 47 21.59 -15.88 -11.66
C ASP A 47 21.49 -15.66 -13.18
N GLU A 48 20.38 -16.08 -13.79
CA GLU A 48 20.11 -15.82 -15.20
C GLU A 48 19.78 -14.32 -15.37
N PRO A 49 20.49 -13.57 -16.24
CA PRO A 49 20.37 -12.12 -16.30
C PRO A 49 18.94 -11.61 -16.56
N THR A 50 18.13 -12.32 -17.37
CA THR A 50 16.77 -11.87 -17.65
C THR A 50 15.84 -12.06 -16.44
N ALA A 51 15.94 -13.19 -15.74
CA ALA A 51 15.22 -13.46 -14.50
C ALA A 51 15.64 -12.48 -13.39
N ALA A 52 16.94 -12.20 -13.25
CA ALA A 52 17.45 -11.22 -12.28
C ALA A 52 16.89 -9.82 -12.56
N ASN A 53 16.98 -9.35 -13.81
CA ASN A 53 16.46 -8.03 -14.19
C ASN A 53 14.95 -7.93 -13.94
N ARG A 54 14.19 -8.97 -14.29
CA ARG A 54 12.75 -8.99 -14.06
C ARG A 54 12.40 -8.97 -12.57
N ALA A 55 13.11 -9.72 -11.74
CA ALA A 55 12.91 -9.71 -10.30
C ALA A 55 13.21 -8.32 -9.69
N VAL A 56 14.27 -7.65 -10.17
CA VAL A 56 14.61 -6.27 -9.75
C VAL A 56 13.49 -5.29 -10.12
N GLU A 57 12.91 -5.39 -11.31
CA GLU A 57 11.77 -4.55 -11.72
C GLU A 57 10.56 -4.75 -10.80
N LEU A 58 10.22 -6.01 -10.49
CA LEU A 58 9.10 -6.32 -9.61
C LEU A 58 9.33 -5.82 -8.18
N LEU A 59 10.55 -5.94 -7.66
CA LEU A 59 10.90 -5.41 -6.34
C LEU A 59 10.84 -3.88 -6.32
N ARG A 60 11.29 -3.20 -7.38
CA ARG A 60 11.15 -1.73 -7.49
C ARG A 60 9.69 -1.31 -7.54
N ALA A 61 8.87 -1.97 -8.35
CA ALA A 61 7.44 -1.69 -8.42
C ALA A 61 6.73 -1.92 -7.08
N ALA A 62 7.08 -3.00 -6.36
CA ALA A 62 6.56 -3.27 -5.02
C ALA A 62 6.92 -2.17 -4.02
N ARG A 63 8.20 -1.75 -4.02
CA ARG A 63 8.72 -0.67 -3.17
C ARG A 63 8.03 0.65 -3.45
N GLU A 64 7.95 1.06 -4.72
CA GLU A 64 7.31 2.33 -5.10
C GLU A 64 5.82 2.35 -4.72
N ALA A 65 5.11 1.24 -4.94
CA ALA A 65 3.72 1.12 -4.53
C ALA A 65 3.56 1.16 -3.00
N GLU A 66 4.46 0.51 -2.26
CA GLU A 66 4.44 0.53 -0.79
C GLU A 66 4.70 1.93 -0.25
N GLU A 67 5.70 2.65 -0.77
CA GLU A 67 6.01 4.02 -0.38
C GLU A 67 4.80 4.95 -0.59
N GLN A 68 4.12 4.83 -1.73
CA GLN A 68 2.89 5.59 -2.00
C GLN A 68 1.77 5.23 -1.02
N GLY A 69 1.60 3.95 -0.68
CA GLY A 69 0.63 3.50 0.31
C GLY A 69 0.90 4.08 1.70
N ILE A 70 2.16 4.10 2.11
CA ILE A 70 2.61 4.70 3.39
C ILE A 70 2.31 6.20 3.40
N GLN A 71 2.63 6.93 2.34
CA GLN A 71 2.35 8.38 2.24
C GLN A 71 0.86 8.69 2.42
N VAL A 72 -0.03 7.85 1.87
CA VAL A 72 -1.48 8.01 2.05
C VAL A 72 -1.88 7.77 3.52
N LEU A 73 -1.29 6.77 4.18
CA LEU A 73 -1.55 6.50 5.60
C LEU A 73 -1.00 7.60 6.52
N GLU A 74 0.13 8.20 6.18
CA GLU A 74 0.66 9.37 6.88
C GLU A 74 -0.30 10.56 6.75
N GLY A 75 -0.82 10.81 5.54
CA GLY A 75 -1.85 11.83 5.31
C GLY A 75 -3.15 11.55 6.09
N LEU A 76 -3.56 10.29 6.22
CA LEU A 76 -4.68 9.89 7.07
C LEU A 76 -4.41 10.16 8.55
N LEU A 77 -3.21 9.84 9.03
CA LEU A 77 -2.81 10.10 10.42
C LEU A 77 -2.85 11.60 10.72
N ASP A 78 -2.31 12.43 9.83
CA ASP A 78 -2.30 13.88 10.02
C ASP A 78 -3.70 14.48 9.97
N PHE A 79 -4.56 14.01 9.06
CA PHE A 79 -5.98 14.37 9.06
C PHE A 79 -6.65 14.04 10.39
N MET A 80 -6.39 12.84 10.94
CA MET A 80 -6.97 12.42 12.21
C MET A 80 -6.48 13.26 13.40
N LYS A 81 -5.19 13.60 13.43
CA LYS A 81 -4.62 14.50 14.45
C LYS A 81 -5.27 15.89 14.40
N ALA A 82 -5.42 16.46 13.20
CA ALA A 82 -6.05 17.77 13.01
C ALA A 82 -7.51 17.75 13.48
N TYR A 83 -8.28 16.74 13.06
CA TYR A 83 -9.67 16.58 13.48
C TYR A 83 -9.81 16.49 15.00
N TRP A 84 -8.97 15.68 15.65
CA TRP A 84 -8.97 15.59 17.11
C TRP A 84 -8.62 16.94 17.74
N SER A 85 -7.57 17.63 17.28
CA SER A 85 -7.19 18.95 17.80
C SER A 85 -8.35 19.96 17.75
N GLU A 86 -9.09 20.03 16.64
CA GLU A 86 -10.25 20.92 16.50
C GLU A 86 -11.42 20.56 17.43
N GLN A 87 -11.60 19.28 17.76
CA GLN A 87 -12.63 18.82 18.70
C GLN A 87 -12.30 19.12 20.17
N TRP A 88 -11.03 19.31 20.52
CA TRP A 88 -10.60 19.61 21.89
C TRP A 88 -10.42 21.11 22.15
N VAL A 89 -10.29 21.93 21.09
CA VAL A 89 -10.16 23.39 21.17
C VAL A 89 -11.53 24.10 21.15
N ASN A 90 -12.59 23.44 20.66
CA ASN A 90 -13.98 23.92 20.73
C ASN A 90 -14.79 23.18 21.80
#